data_AF-A0A1H7SAD1-F1
#
_entry.id   AF-A0A1H7SAD1-F1
#
_cell.length_a   1.000
_cell.length_b   1.000
_cell.length_c   1.000
_cell.angle_alpha   90.00
_cell.angle_beta   90.00
_cell.angle_gamma   90.00
#
_symmetry.space_group_name_H-M   'P 1'
#
loop_
_entity.id
_entity.type
_entity.pdbx_description
1 polymer ?
#
loop_
_entity_poly.entity_id
_entity_poly.type
_entity_poly.pdbx_seq_one_letter_code
_entity_poly.pdbx_strand_id
1 'polypeptide(L)' 'MRTGTAIRSTAPRCALYATDDAEYALKRLRPRDFETPVGITKEIGFGFRPARAALAANEPAIKIHG' A
#
# COMPACT_ATOMS: atom_id res chain seq x y z
N MET A 1 -20.20 28.07 13.64
CA MET A 1 -19.72 26.73 14.05
C MET A 1 -20.69 25.69 13.49
N ARG A 2 -20.25 24.80 12.58
CA ARG A 2 -21.06 23.66 12.12
C ARG A 2 -20.47 22.39 12.75
N THR A 3 -21.23 21.75 13.62
CA THR A 3 -20.93 20.41 14.16
C THR A 3 -21.15 19.38 13.06
N GLY A 4 -20.05 18.79 12.57
CA GLY A 4 -20.11 17.68 11.63
C GLY A 4 -20.63 16.42 12.31
N THR A 5 -21.80 15.95 11.88
CA THR A 5 -22.40 14.69 12.34
C THR A 5 -21.54 13.53 11.85
N ALA A 6 -20.87 12.84 12.78
CA ALA A 6 -20.16 11.60 12.47
C ALA A 6 -21.16 10.52 12.07
N ILE A 7 -21.13 10.09 10.81
CA ILE A 7 -21.87 8.94 10.32
C ILE A 7 -21.25 7.70 10.97
N ARG A 8 -21.86 7.20 12.05
CA ARG A 8 -21.49 5.89 12.62
C ARG A 8 -22.03 4.82 11.69
N SER A 9 -21.16 4.24 10.89
CA SER A 9 -21.46 3.04 10.11
C SER A 9 -21.84 1.91 11.08
N THR A 10 -23.09 1.46 11.04
CA THR A 10 -23.66 0.37 11.86
C THR A 10 -23.56 -1.00 11.18
N ALA A 11 -22.89 -1.11 10.03
CA ALA A 11 -22.69 -2.39 9.38
C ALA A 11 -21.71 -3.23 10.22
N PRO A 12 -22.08 -4.45 10.68
CA PRO A 12 -21.13 -5.35 11.30
C PRO A 12 -20.03 -5.62 10.27
N ARG A 13 -18.80 -5.20 10.59
CA ARG A 13 -17.64 -5.47 9.75
C ARG A 13 -17.34 -6.96 9.90
N CYS A 14 -17.90 -7.79 9.04
CA CYS A 14 -17.44 -9.17 8.90
C CYS A 14 -15.97 -9.09 8.49
N ALA A 15 -15.07 -9.50 9.39
CA ALA A 15 -13.65 -9.54 9.07
C ALA A 15 -13.43 -10.57 7.96
N LEU A 16 -12.87 -10.14 6.82
CA LEU A 16 -12.57 -11.01 5.69
C LEU A 16 -11.43 -12.00 5.99
N TYR A 17 -10.70 -11.78 7.08
CA TYR A 17 -9.57 -12.56 7.56
C TYR A 17 -9.45 -12.42 9.08
N ALA A 18 -8.81 -13.39 9.74
CA ALA A 18 -8.46 -13.27 11.16
C ALA A 18 -7.31 -12.27 11.35
N THR A 19 -7.26 -11.60 12.51
CA THR A 19 -6.19 -10.63 12.82
C THR A 19 -4.80 -11.25 12.69
N ASP A 20 -4.64 -12.49 13.14
CA ASP A 20 -3.36 -13.22 13.09
C ASP A 20 -2.89 -13.45 11.65
N ASP A 21 -3.82 -13.72 10.73
CA ASP A 21 -3.50 -13.91 9.30
C ASP A 21 -3.00 -12.60 8.68
N ALA A 22 -3.63 -11.49 9.02
CA ALA A 22 -3.19 -10.17 8.56
C ALA A 22 -1.82 -9.80 9.12
N GLU A 23 -1.57 -10.02 10.42
CA GLU A 23 -0.26 -9.78 11.01
C GLU A 23 0.83 -10.65 10.38
N TYR A 24 0.52 -11.93 10.17
CA TYR A 24 1.44 -12.87 9.53
C TYR A 24 1.79 -12.44 8.12
N ALA A 25 0.81 -11.99 7.33
CA ALA A 25 1.03 -11.46 5.98
C ALA A 25 1.87 -10.17 6.00
N LEU A 26 1.54 -9.22 6.88
CA LEU A 26 2.24 -7.93 6.98
C LEU A 26 3.71 -8.08 7.39
N LYS A 27 4.03 -8.99 8.32
CA LYS A 27 5.42 -9.27 8.74
C LYS A 27 6.32 -9.76 7.60
N ARG A 28 5.73 -10.27 6.51
CA ARG A 28 6.46 -10.79 5.33
C ARG A 28 6.67 -9.72 4.26
N LEU A 29 5.94 -8.60 4.34
CA LEU A 29 6.15 -7.47 3.44
C LEU A 29 7.42 -6.74 3.87
N ARG A 30 8.31 -6.49 2.91
CA ARG A 30 9.47 -5.63 3.15
C ARG A 30 9.07 -4.18 2.90
N PRO A 31 9.30 -3.25 3.84
CA PRO A 31 9.19 -1.82 3.57
C PRO A 31 10.04 -1.46 2.35
N ARG A 32 9.50 -0.59 1.49
CA ARG A 32 10.18 -0.15 0.26
C ARG A 32 10.28 1.36 0.26
N ASP A 33 11.48 1.85 -0.03
CA ASP A 33 11.70 3.26 -0.28
C ASP A 33 11.16 3.65 -1.65
N PHE A 34 10.77 4.91 -1.78
CA PHE A 34 10.40 5.49 -3.06
C PHE A 34 11.60 5.46 -4.02
N GLU A 35 11.31 5.31 -5.31
CA GLU A 35 12.27 5.44 -6.42
C GLU A 35 13.42 4.43 -6.48
N THR A 36 13.59 3.56 -5.49
CA THR A 36 14.57 2.46 -5.51
C THR A 36 13.97 1.25 -6.22
N PRO A 37 14.31 0.98 -7.50
CA PRO A 37 13.77 -0.17 -8.20
C PRO A 37 14.35 -1.46 -7.62
N VAL A 38 13.48 -2.44 -7.42
CA VAL A 38 13.85 -3.83 -7.12
C VAL A 38 13.95 -4.56 -8.45
N GLY A 39 15.11 -5.17 -8.72
CA GLY A 39 15.29 -6.02 -9.90
C GLY A 39 14.35 -7.21 -9.84
N ILE A 40 13.48 -7.35 -10.84
CA ILE A 40 12.70 -8.55 -11.10
C ILE A 40 13.54 -9.48 -11.99
N THR A 41 14.18 -8.92 -13.01
CA THR A 41 15.15 -9.59 -13.87
C THR A 41 16.39 -8.68 -14.03
N LYS A 42 17.38 -9.11 -14.81
CA LYS A 42 18.54 -8.26 -15.15
C LYS A 42 18.14 -6.99 -15.92
N GLU A 43 17.01 -7.05 -16.62
CA GLU A 43 16.54 -6.02 -17.55
C GLU A 43 15.30 -5.28 -17.02
N ILE A 44 14.62 -5.81 -15.99
CA ILE A 44 13.36 -5.25 -15.50
C ILE A 44 13.48 -4.96 -14.00
N GLY A 45 13.26 -3.70 -13.65
CA GLY A 45 13.11 -3.22 -12.28
C GLY A 45 11.68 -2.77 -12.00
N PHE A 46 11.21 -3.00 -10.77
CA PHE A 46 9.94 -2.49 -10.28
C PHE A 46 10.14 -1.57 -9.09
N GLY A 47 9.50 -0.40 -9.11
CA GLY A 47 9.56 0.56 -8.02
C GLY A 47 8.26 1.32 -7.85
N PHE A 48 8.30 2.31 -6.97
CA PHE A 48 7.16 3.14 -6.64
C PHE A 48 7.51 4.61 -6.87
N ARG A 49 6.58 5.34 -7.50
CA ARG A 49 6.63 6.80 -7.57
C ARG A 49 5.65 7.40 -6.55
N PRO A 50 5.96 8.54 -5.92
CA PRO A 50 5.04 9.19 -5.00
C PRO A 50 3.75 9.62 -5.71
N ALA A 51 2.60 9.26 -5.15
CA ALA A 51 1.29 9.71 -5.60
C ALA A 51 0.78 10.80 -4.65
N ARG A 52 0.17 11.87 -5.17
CA ARG A 52 -0.31 13.01 -4.34
C ARG A 52 -1.67 12.79 -3.68
N ALA A 53 -2.22 11.58 -3.74
CA ALA A 53 -3.56 11.27 -3.23
C ALA A 53 -3.64 11.21 -1.69
N ALA A 54 -2.57 10.77 -1.02
CA ALA A 54 -2.48 10.70 0.44
C ALA A 54 -1.01 10.57 0.91
N LEU A 55 -0.77 10.70 2.21
CA LEU A 55 0.55 10.42 2.80
C LEU A 55 0.96 8.97 2.49
N ALA A 56 2.19 8.80 1.99
CA ALA A 56 2.74 7.51 1.53
C ALA A 56 1.98 6.82 0.38
N ALA A 57 1.03 7.50 -0.27
CA ALA A 57 0.42 7.00 -1.48
C ALA A 57 1.47 6.87 -2.59
N ASN A 58 1.38 5.80 -3.36
CA ASN A 58 2.31 5.52 -4.43
C ASN A 58 1.62 4.92 -5.66
N GLU A 59 2.28 5.11 -6.80
CA GLU A 59 1.90 4.50 -8.07
C GLU A 59 3.01 3.52 -8.50
N PRO A 60 2.63 2.29 -8.94
CA PRO A 60 3.61 1.33 -9.43
C PRO A 60 4.29 1.85 -10.70
N ALA A 61 5.60 1.63 -10.80
CA ALA A 61 6.41 2.00 -11.94
C ALA A 61 7.33 0.85 -12.36
N ILE A 62 7.32 0.56 -13.66
CA ILE A 62 8.21 -0.43 -14.27
C ILE A 62 9.34 0.33 -14.97
N LYS A 63 10.59 -0.04 -14.67
CA LYS A 63 11.79 0.43 -15.39
C LYS A 63 12.33 -0.74 -16.21
N ILE A 64 12.50 -0.53 -17.51
CA ILE A 64 13.14 -1.48 -18.42
C ILE A 64 14.52 -0.93 -18.74
N HIS A 65 15.57 -1.70 -18.43
CA HIS A 65 16.96 -1.42 -18.74
C HIS A 65 17.34 -2.24 -19.98
N GLY A 66 17.80 -1.55 -21.03
CA GLY A 66 18.37 -2.17 -22.23
C GLY A 66 19.89 -2.16 -22.20
#